data_AF-A0A2U1SQ56-F1
#
_entry.id   AF-A0A2U1SQ56-F1
#
_cell.length_a   1.000
_cell.length_b   1.000
_cell.length_c   1.000
_cell.angle_alpha   90.00
_cell.angle_beta   90.00
_cell.angle_gamma   90.00
#
_symmetry.space_group_name_H-M   'P 1'
#
loop_
_entity.id
_entity.type
_entity.pdbx_description
1 polymer ?
#
loop_
_entity_poly.entity_id
_entity_poly.type
_entity_poly.pdbx_seq_one_letter_code
_entity_poly.pdbx_strand_id
1 'polypeptide(L)'
;MRSAGSGDRRRGAARRRVSRFRLSPEAQSDLEAIRRYLTRKGGPTLARHVLREIRRALRVIAENPGIGHRRGDLTNEMVKFWPVFSYLIVYEPSMRPIGIVRVIHGAQDAETMFSEKPPQM
;
A
#
# COMPACT_ATOMS: atom_id res chain seq x y z
N MET A 1 35.29 -24.09 36.74
CA MET A 1 34.77 -22.77 36.28
C MET A 1 33.59 -23.05 35.34
N ARG A 2 32.33 -22.77 35.73
CA ARG A 2 31.54 -21.53 35.45
C ARG A 2 31.48 -21.25 33.94
N SER A 3 30.37 -21.17 33.20
CA SER A 3 28.91 -21.10 33.44
C SER A 3 28.26 -21.39 32.06
N ALA A 4 27.25 -22.23 31.88
CA ALA A 4 25.79 -22.00 32.05
C ALA A 4 25.20 -20.77 31.31
N GLY A 5 24.16 -21.03 30.50
CA GLY A 5 23.18 -20.04 30.00
C GLY A 5 22.85 -20.23 28.51
N SER A 6 22.07 -21.22 28.09
CA SER A 6 20.60 -21.26 28.21
C SER A 6 19.94 -19.93 27.84
N GLY A 7 19.12 -19.97 26.79
CA GLY A 7 18.23 -18.85 26.48
C GLY A 7 17.76 -18.85 25.05
N ASP A 8 17.00 -19.88 24.67
CA ASP A 8 15.89 -19.74 23.74
C ASP A 8 15.12 -18.46 24.11
N ARG A 9 15.41 -17.38 23.40
CA ARG A 9 14.76 -16.09 23.60
C ARG A 9 13.50 -16.06 22.75
N ARG A 10 12.49 -16.69 23.35
CA ARG A 10 11.09 -16.24 23.42
C ARG A 10 10.50 -15.81 22.08
N ARG A 11 9.68 -16.71 21.52
CA ARG A 11 8.44 -16.34 20.83
C ARG A 11 7.62 -15.42 21.74
N GLY A 12 7.88 -14.13 21.68
CA GLY A 12 6.97 -13.10 22.16
C GLY A 12 5.83 -13.03 21.16
N ALA A 13 4.63 -13.43 21.57
CA ALA A 13 3.41 -13.13 20.84
C ALA A 13 3.43 -11.63 20.50
N ALA A 14 3.60 -11.32 19.22
CA ALA A 14 3.62 -9.95 18.74
C ALA A 14 2.24 -9.37 19.05
N ARG A 15 2.17 -8.49 20.06
CA ARG A 15 1.10 -7.50 20.17
C ARG A 15 0.82 -7.00 18.77
N ARG A 16 -0.42 -7.12 18.29
CA ARG A 16 -0.84 -6.64 16.97
C ARG A 16 -0.48 -5.16 16.89
N ARG A 17 0.73 -4.84 16.42
CA ARG A 17 1.13 -3.46 16.12
C ARG A 17 0.11 -3.04 15.09
N VAL A 18 -0.66 -2.01 15.37
CA VAL A 18 -1.48 -1.39 14.34
C VAL A 18 -0.50 -0.98 13.25
N SER A 19 -0.52 -1.70 12.14
CA SER A 19 0.48 -1.57 11.10
C SER A 19 0.32 -0.20 10.47
N ARG A 20 1.30 0.67 10.76
CA ARG A 20 1.25 2.08 10.40
C ARG A 20 1.75 2.22 8.96
N PHE A 21 0.97 2.91 8.14
CA PHE A 21 1.38 3.43 6.84
C PHE A 21 1.17 4.95 6.83
N ARG A 22 1.88 5.65 5.93
CA ARG A 22 1.63 7.06 5.61
C ARG A 22 1.10 7.16 4.19
N LEU A 23 0.11 8.01 3.98
CA LEU A 23 -0.38 8.38 2.65
C LEU A 23 0.39 9.63 2.22
N SER A 24 0.85 9.67 0.97
CA SER A 24 1.21 10.93 0.33
C SER A 24 -0.04 11.81 0.10
N PRO A 25 0.11 13.13 -0.10
CA PRO A 25 -0.99 14.01 -0.50
C PRO A 25 -1.74 13.51 -1.75
N GLU A 26 -1.02 12.94 -2.70
CA GLU A 26 -1.56 12.39 -3.94
C GLU A 26 -2.35 11.12 -3.68
N ALA A 27 -1.84 10.19 -2.86
CA ALA A 27 -2.58 8.99 -2.48
C ALA A 27 -3.89 9.33 -1.75
N GLN A 28 -3.89 10.38 -0.93
CA GLN A 28 -5.11 10.86 -0.30
C GLN A 28 -6.11 11.44 -1.33
N SER A 29 -5.62 12.24 -2.27
CA SER A 29 -6.43 12.81 -3.36
C SER A 29 -7.00 11.72 -4.27
N ASP A 30 -6.21 10.69 -4.57
CA ASP A 30 -6.62 9.52 -5.35
C ASP A 30 -7.79 8.78 -4.66
N LEU A 31 -7.68 8.49 -3.35
CA LEU A 31 -8.74 7.82 -2.59
C LEU A 31 -10.04 8.63 -2.57
N GLU A 32 -9.94 9.96 -2.51
CA GLU A 32 -11.11 10.83 -2.61
C GLU A 32 -11.73 10.82 -4.00
N ALA A 33 -10.91 10.83 -5.06
CA ALA A 33 -11.37 10.73 -6.43
C ALA A 33 -12.08 9.40 -6.68
N ILE A 34 -11.50 8.28 -6.21
CA ILE A 34 -12.11 6.94 -6.25
C ILE A 34 -13.47 6.95 -5.56
N ARG A 35 -13.56 7.52 -4.34
CA ARG A 35 -14.82 7.65 -3.60
C ARG A 35 -15.88 8.37 -4.43
N ARG A 36 -15.54 9.56 -4.97
CA ARG A 36 -16.47 10.38 -5.77
C ARG A 36 -16.92 9.63 -7.02
N TYR A 37 -15.98 9.02 -7.74
CA TYR A 37 -16.27 8.25 -8.95
C TYR A 37 -17.23 7.08 -8.69
N LEU A 38 -16.89 6.22 -7.73
CA LEU A 38 -17.71 5.03 -7.43
C LEU A 38 -19.08 5.40 -6.88
N THR A 39 -19.17 6.48 -6.08
CA THR A 39 -20.45 6.96 -5.57
C THR A 39 -21.36 7.41 -6.71
N ARG A 40 -20.84 8.13 -7.70
CA ARG A 40 -21.61 8.54 -8.89
C ARG A 40 -21.99 7.37 -9.79
N LYS A 41 -21.07 6.42 -9.99
CA LYS A 41 -21.25 5.32 -10.96
C LYS A 41 -22.09 4.16 -10.43
N GLY A 42 -21.96 3.81 -9.15
CA GLY A 42 -22.61 2.62 -8.57
C GLY A 42 -23.12 2.82 -7.14
N GLY A 43 -23.20 4.08 -6.69
CA GLY A 43 -23.80 4.43 -5.41
C GLY A 43 -22.88 4.27 -4.18
N PRO A 44 -23.34 4.76 -3.01
CA PRO A 44 -22.54 4.80 -1.79
C PRO A 44 -22.12 3.41 -1.27
N THR A 45 -22.93 2.38 -1.50
CA THR A 45 -22.63 1.01 -1.03
C THR A 45 -21.43 0.42 -1.76
N LEU A 46 -21.35 0.59 -3.08
CA LEU A 46 -20.19 0.16 -3.87
C LEU A 46 -18.92 0.91 -3.43
N ALA A 47 -19.01 2.24 -3.29
CA ALA A 47 -17.89 3.06 -2.86
C ALA A 47 -17.36 2.64 -1.48
N ARG A 48 -18.25 2.37 -0.51
CA ARG A 48 -17.87 1.87 0.82
C ARG A 48 -17.20 0.50 0.74
N HIS A 49 -17.70 -0.41 -0.09
CA HIS A 49 -17.12 -1.74 -0.25
C HIS A 49 -15.69 -1.65 -0.79
N VAL A 50 -15.49 -0.97 -1.91
CA VAL A 50 -14.17 -0.87 -2.55
C VAL A 50 -13.15 -0.18 -1.64
N LEU A 51 -13.51 0.96 -1.04
CA LEU A 51 -12.61 1.67 -0.12
C LEU A 51 -12.25 0.85 1.13
N ARG A 52 -13.13 -0.06 1.57
CA ARG A 52 -12.82 -0.97 2.67
C ARG A 52 -11.78 -2.00 2.26
N GLU A 53 -11.89 -2.58 1.07
CA GLU A 53 -10.91 -3.55 0.58
C GLU A 53 -9.55 -2.89 0.30
N ILE A 54 -9.54 -1.66 -0.24
CA ILE A 54 -8.29 -0.88 -0.38
C ILE A 54 -7.65 -0.68 1.00
N ARG A 55 -8.39 -0.21 2.01
CA ARG A 55 -7.84 -0.04 3.38
C ARG A 55 -7.36 -1.36 3.99
N ARG A 56 -8.02 -2.49 3.69
CA ARG A 56 -7.55 -3.81 4.12
C ARG A 56 -6.20 -4.14 3.47
N ALA A 57 -6.05 -3.91 2.17
CA ALA A 57 -4.79 -4.11 1.47
C ALA A 57 -3.68 -3.21 2.03
N LEU A 58 -3.94 -1.93 2.31
CA LEU A 58 -2.94 -1.03 2.93
C LEU A 58 -2.38 -1.60 4.25
N ARG A 59 -3.24 -2.20 5.09
CA ARG A 59 -2.79 -2.88 6.33
C ARG A 59 -1.94 -4.10 6.05
N VAL A 60 -2.35 -4.95 5.10
CA VAL A 60 -1.60 -6.15 4.70
C VAL A 60 -0.22 -5.78 4.16
N ILE A 61 -0.13 -4.73 3.34
CA ILE A 61 1.13 -4.17 2.81
C ILE A 61 2.00 -3.63 3.95
N ALA A 62 1.41 -2.89 4.91
CA ALA A 62 2.15 -2.36 6.05
C ALA A 62 2.74 -3.46 6.95
N GLU A 63 2.07 -4.62 7.02
CA GLU A 63 2.55 -5.82 7.74
C GLU A 63 3.60 -6.58 6.95
N ASN A 64 3.47 -6.60 5.63
CA ASN A 64 4.29 -7.40 4.75
C ASN A 64 4.80 -6.57 3.56
N PRO A 65 5.76 -5.65 3.76
CA PRO A 65 6.26 -4.75 2.71
C PRO A 65 6.81 -5.46 1.47
N GLY A 66 7.14 -6.75 1.59
CA GLY A 66 7.69 -7.56 0.51
C GLY A 66 6.65 -8.09 -0.49
N ILE A 67 5.35 -8.04 -0.20
CA ILE A 67 4.33 -8.82 -0.95
C ILE A 67 4.05 -8.33 -2.36
N GLY A 68 4.31 -7.06 -2.64
CA GLY A 68 4.03 -6.46 -3.95
C GLY A 68 5.08 -6.81 -5.00
N HIS A 69 4.70 -6.61 -6.25
CA HIS A 69 5.56 -6.86 -7.40
C HIS A 69 6.24 -5.57 -7.86
N ARG A 70 7.42 -5.69 -8.46
CA ARG A 70 8.04 -4.57 -9.19
C ARG A 70 7.48 -4.54 -10.62
N ARG A 71 7.31 -3.33 -11.16
CA ARG A 71 6.96 -3.10 -12.56
C ARG A 71 8.08 -2.27 -13.19
N GLY A 72 9.21 -2.93 -13.44
CA GLY A 72 10.38 -2.29 -14.07
C GLY A 72 10.10 -1.84 -15.52
N ASP A 73 9.06 -2.40 -16.13
CA ASP A 73 8.47 -1.95 -17.39
C ASP A 73 7.81 -0.57 -17.28
N LEU A 74 7.37 -0.18 -16.08
CA LEU A 74 6.71 1.11 -15.84
C LEU A 74 7.68 2.15 -15.27
N THR A 75 8.50 1.79 -14.28
CA THR A 75 9.39 2.75 -13.61
C THR A 75 10.64 2.11 -13.04
N ASN A 76 11.73 2.88 -13.03
CA ASN A 76 12.99 2.51 -12.39
C ASN A 76 13.00 2.78 -10.87
N GLU A 77 11.97 3.46 -10.35
CA GLU A 77 11.86 3.75 -8.92
C GLU A 77 11.76 2.47 -8.08
N MET A 78 12.22 2.54 -6.84
CA MET A 78 12.18 1.43 -5.88
C MET A 78 10.80 1.25 -5.25
N VAL A 79 9.73 1.34 -6.04
CA VAL A 79 8.35 1.14 -5.60
C VAL A 79 7.84 -0.26 -5.92
N LYS A 80 6.82 -0.69 -5.19
CA LYS A 80 6.08 -1.93 -5.41
C LYS A 80 4.61 -1.65 -5.69
N PHE A 81 4.00 -2.59 -6.40
CA PHE A 81 2.63 -2.54 -6.88
C PHE A 81 1.81 -3.66 -6.25
N TRP A 82 0.60 -3.33 -5.82
CA TRP A 82 -0.36 -4.30 -5.28
C TRP A 82 -1.76 -4.05 -5.86
N PRO A 83 -2.35 -5.01 -6.59
CA PRO A 83 -3.67 -4.84 -7.18
C PRO A 83 -4.80 -5.03 -6.16
N VAL A 84 -5.85 -4.21 -6.29
CA VAL A 84 -7.13 -4.35 -5.58
C VAL A 84 -8.24 -3.97 -6.56
N PHE A 85 -9.00 -4.97 -7.03
CA PHE A 85 -9.92 -4.79 -8.15
C PHE A 85 -9.20 -4.13 -9.35
N SER A 86 -9.80 -3.10 -9.93
CA SER A 86 -9.22 -2.31 -11.04
C SER A 86 -8.23 -1.25 -10.57
N TYR A 87 -7.83 -1.23 -9.29
CA TYR A 87 -6.90 -0.23 -8.75
C TYR A 87 -5.53 -0.84 -8.43
N LEU A 88 -4.48 -0.06 -8.61
CA LEU A 88 -3.11 -0.39 -8.22
C LEU A 88 -2.68 0.51 -7.07
N ILE A 89 -2.29 -0.10 -5.96
CA ILE A 89 -1.62 0.58 -4.85
C ILE A 89 -0.12 0.60 -5.16
N VAL A 90 0.44 1.80 -5.21
CA VAL A 90 1.88 2.03 -5.39
C VAL A 90 2.46 2.42 -4.04
N TYR A 91 3.51 1.75 -3.60
CA TYR A 91 4.09 1.97 -2.28
C TYR A 91 5.61 1.79 -2.25
N GLU A 92 6.25 2.44 -1.28
CA GLU A 92 7.69 2.36 -1.04
C GLU A 92 7.99 1.30 0.04
N PRO A 93 8.55 0.13 -0.32
CA PRO A 93 8.81 -0.95 0.64
C PRO A 93 9.98 -0.67 1.59
N SER A 94 10.86 0.29 1.28
CA SER A 94 11.99 0.73 2.13
C SER A 94 11.55 1.65 3.26
N MET A 95 10.48 2.42 3.10
CA MET A 95 10.08 3.41 4.12
C MET A 95 9.50 2.74 5.38
N ARG A 96 9.75 3.34 6.55
CA ARG A 96 9.12 2.98 7.83
C ARG A 96 8.57 4.25 8.52
N PRO A 97 7.26 4.35 8.83
CA PRO A 97 6.17 3.46 8.39
C PRO A 97 6.09 3.36 6.86
N ILE A 98 5.43 2.31 6.35
CA ILE A 98 5.34 2.10 4.89
C ILE A 98 4.69 3.30 4.22
N GLY A 99 5.28 3.67 3.09
CA GLY A 99 4.83 4.80 2.30
C GLY A 99 3.88 4.41 1.19
N ILE A 100 2.65 4.90 1.22
CA ILE A 100 1.69 4.74 0.12
C ILE A 100 1.79 5.96 -0.77
N VAL A 101 2.32 5.74 -1.97
CA VAL A 101 2.69 6.78 -2.93
C VAL A 101 1.50 7.18 -3.78
N ARG A 102 0.71 6.22 -4.29
CA ARG A 102 -0.49 6.44 -5.12
C ARG A 102 -1.51 5.31 -5.00
N VAL A 103 -2.78 5.56 -5.36
CA VAL A 103 -3.83 4.54 -5.56
C VAL A 103 -4.56 4.79 -6.87
N ILE A 104 -4.21 4.07 -7.93
CA ILE A 104 -4.49 4.51 -9.31
C ILE A 104 -5.38 3.52 -10.03
N HIS A 105 -6.14 3.94 -11.05
CA HIS A 105 -6.91 2.99 -11.85
C HIS A 105 -5.98 2.27 -12.85
N GLY A 106 -5.74 0.97 -12.63
CA GLY A 106 -4.64 0.24 -13.26
C GLY A 106 -4.66 0.20 -14.79
N ALA A 107 -5.84 0.28 -15.41
CA ALA A 107 -5.99 0.29 -16.87
C ALA A 107 -6.10 1.70 -17.49
N GLN A 108 -6.27 2.75 -16.69
CA GLN A 108 -6.48 4.12 -17.20
C GLN A 108 -5.29 5.04 -16.93
N ASP A 109 -4.56 4.80 -15.83
CA ASP A 109 -3.60 5.78 -15.33
C ASP A 109 -2.16 5.24 -15.22
N ALA A 110 -1.92 3.94 -15.46
CA ALA A 110 -0.60 3.37 -15.27
C ALA A 110 0.45 3.94 -16.24
N GLU A 111 0.14 4.04 -17.53
CA GLU A 111 1.08 4.59 -18.52
C GLU A 111 1.30 6.10 -18.35
N THR A 112 0.23 6.84 -18.02
CA THR A 112 0.27 8.29 -17.84
C THR A 112 1.05 8.72 -16.61
N MET A 113 1.05 7.92 -15.53
CA MET A 113 1.74 8.29 -14.29
C MET A 113 3.24 8.03 -14.29
N PHE A 114 3.72 7.00 -14.99
CA PHE A 114 5.15 6.67 -14.98
C PHE A 114 5.93 7.27 -16.15
N SER A 115 5.25 8.01 -17.02
CA SER A 115 5.88 8.94 -17.95
C SER A 115 6.54 10.13 -17.22
N GLU A 116 6.08 10.44 -16.00
CA GLU A 116 6.70 11.37 -15.05
C GLU A 116 7.20 10.61 -13.82
N LYS A 117 8.18 11.17 -13.09
CA LYS A 117 8.68 10.53 -11.86
C LYS A 117 7.54 10.45 -10.83
N PRO A 118 7.28 9.29 -10.21
CA PRO A 118 6.28 9.17 -9.15
C PRO A 118 6.50 10.23 -8.07
N PRO A 119 5.43 10.88 -7.56
CA PRO A 119 5.54 11.83 -6.47
C PRO A 119 6.22 11.17 -5.27
N GLN A 120 7.11 11.92 -4.63
CA GLN A 120 7.88 11.41 -3.49
C GLN A 120 7.12 11.67 -2.18
N MET A 121 7.44 10.86 -1.17
CA MET A 121 6.84 10.95 0.17
C MET A 121 7.34 12.12 1.01
#